data_AF-A0A6P1IAS8-F1
#
_entry.id   AF-A0A6P1IAS8-F1
#
_cell.length_a   1.000
_cell.length_b   1.000
_cell.length_c   1.000
_cell.angle_alpha   90.00
_cell.angle_beta   90.00
_cell.angle_gamma   90.00
#
_symmetry.space_group_name_H-M   'P 1'
#
loop_
_entity.id
_entity.type
_entity.pdbx_description
1 polymer ?
#
loop_
_entity_poly.entity_id
_entity_poly.type
_entity_poly.pdbx_seq_one_letter_code
_entity_poly.pdbx_strand_id
1 'polypeptide(L)'
;MTITAVTDVASAAYTVAEGLAEVTTPDDRVTGCARCGRSTAVMIPVGQVVSRRFTGYESWTNLVGRNLCAVCVWIYRHRPLHTDAHIVTREPVMLRRANTALLHQVLSTTIDADTAVIVPLQPGRKHLLPDARWGQVTIDDTTLTWTPELLSWWASQQG
;
A
#
# COMPACT_ATOMS: atom_id res chain seq x y z
N MET A 1 -9.00 -24.96 1.81
CA MET A 1 -9.39 -24.31 3.08
C MET A 1 -8.69 -22.96 3.07
N THR A 2 -9.43 -21.91 2.70
CA THR A 2 -8.84 -20.64 2.27
C THR A 2 -9.48 -19.53 3.08
N ILE A 3 -8.82 -19.15 4.17
CA ILE A 3 -9.13 -17.92 4.89
C ILE A 3 -7.81 -17.18 4.95
N THR A 4 -7.64 -16.16 4.13
CA THR A 4 -6.41 -15.38 4.15
C THR A 4 -6.65 -14.11 4.97
N ALA A 5 -5.90 -14.02 6.06
CA ALA A 5 -5.81 -12.82 6.87
C ALA A 5 -5.38 -11.61 6.02
N VAL A 6 -5.80 -10.43 6.47
CA VAL A 6 -5.21 -9.16 6.05
C VAL A 6 -3.72 -9.19 6.38
N THR A 7 -2.89 -9.50 5.38
CA THR A 7 -1.46 -9.81 5.54
C THR A 7 -0.56 -8.62 5.27
N ASP A 8 -1.01 -7.70 4.43
CA ASP A 8 -0.29 -6.48 4.04
C ASP A 8 -1.25 -5.29 3.89
N VAL A 9 -0.68 -4.10 3.81
CA VAL A 9 -1.42 -2.82 3.72
C VAL A 9 -2.36 -2.81 2.51
N ALA A 10 -1.91 -3.32 1.37
CA ALA A 10 -2.71 -3.38 0.15
C ALA A 10 -3.94 -4.28 0.32
N SER A 11 -3.78 -5.44 0.95
CA SER A 11 -4.86 -6.38 1.24
C SER A 11 -5.83 -5.80 2.27
N ALA A 12 -5.34 -5.06 3.28
CA ALA A 12 -6.19 -4.37 4.25
C ALA A 12 -7.08 -3.32 3.58
N ALA A 13 -6.46 -2.46 2.78
CA ALA A 13 -7.16 -1.41 2.05
C ALA A 13 -8.20 -1.98 1.07
N TYR A 14 -7.84 -3.05 0.36
CA TYR A 14 -8.77 -3.75 -0.52
C TYR A 14 -9.95 -4.34 0.25
N THR A 15 -9.71 -4.99 1.39
CA THR A 15 -10.79 -5.57 2.21
C THR A 15 -11.83 -4.54 2.63
N VAL A 16 -11.41 -3.31 2.95
CA VAL A 16 -12.34 -2.23 3.32
C VAL A 16 -13.14 -1.74 2.12
N ALA A 17 -12.49 -1.62 0.96
CA ALA A 17 -13.10 -1.03 -0.22
C ALA A 17 -13.98 -2.00 -1.03
N GLU A 18 -13.52 -3.24 -1.18
CA GLU A 18 -14.08 -4.23 -2.11
C GLU A 18 -14.52 -5.53 -1.40
N GLY A 19 -14.23 -5.66 -0.10
CA GLY A 19 -14.45 -6.89 0.67
C GLY A 19 -13.28 -7.88 0.59
N LEU A 20 -13.42 -9.00 1.29
CA LEU A 20 -12.37 -10.02 1.36
C LEU A 20 -12.11 -10.65 -0.02
N ALA A 21 -10.86 -10.59 -0.48
CA ALA A 21 -10.44 -11.36 -1.65
C ALA A 21 -10.23 -12.83 -1.26
N GLU A 22 -10.80 -13.74 -2.04
CA GLU A 22 -10.43 -15.15 -1.95
C GLU A 22 -9.04 -15.35 -2.58
N VAL A 23 -8.03 -15.54 -1.72
CA VAL A 23 -6.62 -15.60 -2.11
C VAL A 23 -6.10 -17.02 -1.96
N THR A 24 -5.54 -17.58 -3.02
CA THR A 24 -4.93 -18.90 -3.02
C THR A 24 -3.42 -18.83 -3.25
N THR A 25 -2.71 -19.84 -2.76
CA THR A 25 -1.32 -20.10 -3.16
C THR A 25 -1.35 -20.72 -4.57
N PRO A 26 -0.66 -20.13 -5.55
CA PRO A 26 -0.60 -20.71 -6.89
C PRO A 26 0.20 -22.01 -6.92
N ASP A 27 -0.14 -22.90 -7.85
CA ASP A 27 0.57 -24.18 -8.07
C ASP A 27 2.01 -23.98 -8.53
N ASP A 28 2.27 -22.91 -9.29
CA ASP A 28 3.61 -22.51 -9.70
C ASP A 28 3.78 -20.98 -9.71
N ARG A 29 5.03 -20.52 -9.88
CA ARG A 29 5.32 -19.08 -9.95
C ARG A 29 4.79 -18.42 -11.22
N VAL A 30 4.57 -19.15 -12.31
CA VAL A 30 4.13 -18.56 -13.59
C VAL A 30 2.66 -18.11 -13.50
N THR A 31 1.86 -18.86 -12.76
CA THR A 31 0.43 -18.64 -12.54
C THR A 31 0.13 -17.61 -11.44
N GLY A 32 1.08 -17.33 -10.55
CA GLY A 32 0.95 -16.32 -9.50
C GLY A 32 0.99 -14.87 -9.98
N CYS A 33 0.43 -13.96 -9.18
CA CYS A 33 0.52 -12.51 -9.40
C CYS A 33 1.98 -12.06 -9.49
N ALA A 34 2.31 -11.28 -10.51
CA ALA A 34 3.65 -10.79 -10.74
C ALA A 34 4.16 -9.89 -9.59
N ARG A 35 3.26 -9.10 -8.97
CA ARG A 35 3.60 -8.19 -7.86
C ARG A 35 3.78 -8.91 -6.53
N CYS A 36 2.77 -9.66 -6.09
CA CYS A 36 2.72 -10.21 -4.72
C CYS A 36 2.89 -11.74 -4.66
N GLY A 37 2.95 -12.42 -5.80
CA GLY A 37 3.09 -13.88 -5.87
C GLY A 37 1.83 -14.69 -5.57
N ARG A 38 0.73 -14.05 -5.15
CA ARG A 38 -0.53 -14.74 -4.79
C ARG A 38 -1.49 -14.86 -5.97
N SER A 39 -2.50 -15.71 -5.86
CA SER A 39 -3.58 -15.82 -6.85
C SER A 39 -4.94 -15.47 -6.26
N THR A 40 -5.83 -14.99 -7.12
CA THR A 40 -7.25 -14.78 -6.83
C THR A 40 -8.07 -15.37 -7.98
N ALA A 41 -9.39 -15.52 -7.81
CA ALA A 41 -10.27 -16.04 -8.86
C ALA A 41 -10.14 -15.26 -10.19
N VAL A 42 -9.89 -13.95 -10.12
CA VAL A 42 -9.63 -13.10 -11.29
C VAL A 42 -8.15 -12.75 -11.35
N MET A 43 -7.52 -13.03 -12.49
CA MET A 43 -6.13 -12.69 -12.80
C MET A 43 -6.09 -11.91 -14.12
N ILE A 44 -5.48 -10.72 -14.12
CA ILE A 44 -5.47 -9.81 -15.29
C ILE A 44 -4.05 -9.65 -15.84
N PRO A 45 -3.84 -9.71 -17.17
CA PRO A 45 -2.52 -9.52 -17.76
C PRO A 45 -1.87 -8.19 -17.36
N VAL A 46 -0.58 -8.23 -17.02
CA VAL A 46 0.20 -7.06 -16.56
C VAL A 46 0.04 -5.86 -17.50
N GLY A 47 0.14 -6.07 -18.81
CA GLY A 47 0.07 -5.01 -19.81
C GLY A 47 -1.30 -4.33 -19.95
N GLN A 48 -2.36 -4.88 -19.33
CA GLN A 48 -3.67 -4.23 -19.25
C GLN A 48 -3.83 -3.37 -17.98
N VAL A 49 -2.93 -3.49 -17.01
CA VAL A 49 -3.02 -2.82 -15.71
C VAL A 49 -2.01 -1.68 -15.63
N VAL A 50 -0.76 -1.96 -15.98
CA VAL A 50 0.32 -0.97 -15.97
C VAL A 50 0.78 -0.67 -17.39
N SER A 51 1.18 0.58 -17.62
CA SER A 51 1.63 1.03 -18.94
C SER A 51 3.01 0.45 -19.31
N ARG A 52 3.38 0.51 -20.59
CA ARG A 52 4.74 0.16 -21.04
C ARG A 52 5.85 1.05 -20.47
N ARG A 53 5.50 2.21 -19.90
CA ARG A 53 6.44 3.14 -19.23
C ARG A 53 6.47 2.96 -17.72
N PHE A 54 5.77 1.95 -17.18
CA PHE A 54 5.81 1.67 -15.77
C PHE A 54 7.24 1.31 -15.36
N THR A 55 7.74 1.92 -14.30
CA THR A 55 9.11 1.68 -13.81
C THR A 55 9.15 0.98 -12.48
N GLY A 56 8.04 0.91 -11.73
CA GLY A 56 7.96 0.38 -10.36
C GLY A 56 7.98 -1.15 -10.25
N TYR A 57 8.79 -1.82 -11.08
CA TYR A 57 8.89 -3.28 -11.08
C TYR A 57 9.81 -3.79 -9.94
N GLU A 58 10.62 -2.93 -9.35
CA GLU A 58 11.58 -3.27 -8.29
C GLU A 58 10.93 -3.84 -7.03
N SER A 59 9.67 -3.48 -6.75
CA SER A 59 8.94 -3.99 -5.59
C SER A 59 8.18 -5.29 -5.86
N TRP A 60 8.27 -5.84 -7.09
CA TRP A 60 7.54 -7.04 -7.47
C TRP A 60 8.28 -8.30 -7.04
N THR A 61 7.57 -9.23 -6.41
CA THR A 61 8.16 -10.46 -5.86
C THR A 61 8.26 -11.60 -6.87
N ASN A 62 7.56 -11.51 -8.00
CA ASN A 62 7.43 -12.60 -8.96
C ASN A 62 7.59 -12.16 -10.43
N LEU A 63 8.83 -11.91 -10.84
CA LEU A 63 9.16 -11.37 -12.16
C LEU A 63 8.87 -12.31 -13.34
N VAL A 64 8.68 -13.61 -13.09
CA VAL A 64 8.25 -14.57 -14.12
C VAL A 64 6.73 -14.54 -14.36
N GLY A 65 5.96 -14.02 -13.40
CA GLY A 65 4.52 -13.87 -13.52
C GLY A 65 4.13 -12.93 -14.66
N ARG A 66 2.97 -13.19 -15.27
CA ARG A 66 2.44 -12.40 -16.40
C ARG A 66 1.08 -11.75 -16.12
N ASN A 67 0.50 -12.05 -14.95
CA ASN A 67 -0.79 -11.54 -14.51
C ASN A 67 -0.69 -10.85 -13.15
N LEU A 68 -1.68 -10.04 -12.80
CA LEU A 68 -1.87 -9.45 -11.48
C LEU A 68 -3.19 -9.97 -10.87
N CYS A 69 -3.19 -10.25 -9.58
CA CYS A 69 -4.40 -10.63 -8.84
C CYS A 69 -5.35 -9.43 -8.65
N ALA A 70 -6.60 -9.70 -8.29
CA ALA A 70 -7.65 -8.68 -8.12
C ALA A 70 -7.22 -7.53 -7.19
N VAL A 71 -6.59 -7.85 -6.05
CA VAL A 71 -6.05 -6.85 -5.12
C VAL A 71 -5.00 -5.96 -5.80
N CYS A 72 -4.05 -6.55 -6.52
CA CYS A 72 -3.00 -5.81 -7.21
C CYS A 72 -3.52 -4.99 -8.39
N VAL A 73 -4.56 -5.47 -9.08
CA VAL A 73 -5.24 -4.70 -10.13
C VAL A 73 -5.90 -3.47 -9.54
N TRP A 74 -6.61 -3.63 -8.42
CA TRP A 74 -7.31 -2.54 -7.75
C TRP A 74 -6.34 -1.44 -7.27
N ILE A 75 -5.24 -1.81 -6.59
CA ILE A 75 -4.30 -0.80 -6.07
C ILE A 75 -3.61 0.03 -7.17
N TYR A 76 -3.53 -0.45 -8.42
CA TYR A 76 -2.96 0.32 -9.54
C TYR A 76 -4.00 1.13 -10.31
N ARG A 77 -5.29 0.79 -10.19
CA ARG A 77 -6.38 1.44 -10.95
C ARG A 77 -7.22 2.40 -10.13
N HIS A 78 -7.30 2.21 -8.81
CA HIS A 78 -8.17 3.01 -7.95
C HIS A 78 -7.56 4.39 -7.69
N ARG A 79 -7.92 5.36 -8.55
CA ARG A 79 -7.31 6.70 -8.62
C ARG A 79 -7.13 7.41 -7.26
N PRO A 80 -8.10 7.41 -6.32
CA PRO A 80 -7.92 8.04 -5.02
C PRO A 80 -6.64 7.61 -4.30
N LEU A 81 -6.25 6.33 -4.36
CA LEU A 81 -5.02 5.80 -3.72
C LEU A 81 -3.72 6.45 -4.22
N HIS A 82 -3.77 7.12 -5.36
CA HIS A 82 -2.63 7.80 -5.99
C HIS A 82 -2.63 9.30 -5.75
N THR A 83 -3.79 9.88 -5.47
CA THR A 83 -3.95 11.33 -5.39
C THR A 83 -4.10 11.82 -3.96
N ASP A 84 -4.67 11.01 -3.08
CA ASP A 84 -4.98 11.43 -1.72
C ASP A 84 -4.07 10.74 -0.70
N ALA A 85 -3.87 11.42 0.43
CA ALA A 85 -3.25 10.79 1.59
C ALA A 85 -4.23 9.80 2.24
N HIS A 86 -3.70 8.71 2.77
CA HIS A 86 -4.48 7.65 3.40
C HIS A 86 -3.82 7.17 4.70
N ILE A 87 -4.66 6.72 5.62
CA ILE A 87 -4.27 5.96 6.79
C ILE A 87 -4.97 4.61 6.68
N VAL A 88 -4.19 3.55 6.81
CA VAL A 88 -4.66 2.17 6.83
C VAL A 88 -4.32 1.56 8.18
N THR A 89 -5.28 0.87 8.80
CA THR A 89 -5.05 0.14 10.07
C THR A 89 -5.37 -1.34 9.90
N ARG A 90 -4.68 -2.19 10.66
CA ARG A 90 -4.89 -3.64 10.67
C ARG A 90 -5.97 -4.07 11.67
N GLU A 91 -6.03 -3.45 12.84
CA GLU A 91 -6.99 -3.80 13.90
C GLU A 91 -7.56 -2.53 14.57
N PRO A 92 -8.84 -2.17 14.32
CA PRO A 92 -9.71 -2.76 13.30
C PRO A 92 -9.20 -2.47 11.88
N VAL A 93 -9.57 -3.31 10.92
CA VAL A 93 -9.21 -3.09 9.51
C VAL A 93 -9.91 -1.83 9.00
N MET A 94 -9.14 -0.79 8.65
CA MET A 94 -9.68 0.47 8.12
C MET A 94 -8.84 1.03 6.98
N LEU A 95 -9.51 1.77 6.09
CA LEU A 95 -8.91 2.64 5.08
C LEU A 95 -9.60 4.00 5.19
N ARG A 96 -8.86 5.03 5.56
CA ARG A 96 -9.38 6.38 5.71
C ARG A 96 -8.57 7.37 4.89
N ARG A 97 -9.24 8.13 4.03
CA ARG A 97 -8.66 9.31 3.40
C ARG A 97 -8.27 10.33 4.47
N ALA A 98 -7.06 10.84 4.41
CA ALA A 98 -6.51 11.76 5.39
C ALA A 98 -6.46 13.18 4.84
N ASN A 99 -7.01 14.13 5.60
CA ASN A 99 -6.81 15.55 5.39
C ASN A 99 -5.62 16.04 6.25
N THR A 100 -5.23 17.30 6.09
CA THR A 100 -4.09 17.89 6.82
C THR A 100 -4.23 17.79 8.34
N ALA A 101 -5.42 18.02 8.88
CA ALA A 101 -5.66 17.96 10.33
C ALA A 101 -5.44 16.54 10.87
N LEU A 102 -5.94 15.53 10.16
CA LEU A 102 -5.76 14.14 10.55
C LEU A 102 -4.31 13.66 10.36
N LEU A 103 -3.64 14.08 9.28
CA LEU A 103 -2.22 13.80 9.08
C LEU A 103 -1.39 14.40 10.22
N HIS A 104 -1.66 15.66 10.59
CA HIS A 104 -1.00 16.31 11.72
C HIS A 104 -1.20 15.52 13.02
N GLN A 105 -2.45 15.12 13.31
CA GLN A 105 -2.75 14.31 14.50
C GLN A 105 -1.93 13.00 14.52
N VAL A 106 -1.91 12.25 13.41
CA VAL A 106 -1.24 10.95 13.34
C VAL A 106 0.29 11.08 13.32
N LEU A 107 0.83 12.07 12.62
CA LEU A 107 2.27 12.30 12.51
C LEU A 107 2.86 13.06 13.71
N SER A 108 2.03 13.53 14.64
CA SER A 108 2.50 14.10 15.91
C SER A 108 2.99 13.04 16.90
N THR A 109 2.76 11.76 16.61
CA THR A 109 3.19 10.63 17.44
C THR A 109 4.00 9.64 16.60
N THR A 110 4.61 8.65 17.26
CA THR A 110 5.17 7.48 16.56
C THR A 110 4.05 6.73 15.84
N ILE A 111 4.34 6.19 14.66
CA ILE A 111 3.38 5.38 13.91
C ILE A 111 3.35 3.96 14.48
N ASP A 112 2.16 3.54 14.90
CA ASP A 112 1.92 2.22 15.47
C ASP A 112 2.17 1.09 14.45
N ALA A 113 2.62 -0.07 14.95
CA ALA A 113 3.00 -1.22 14.13
C ALA A 113 1.84 -1.82 13.30
N ASP A 114 0.59 -1.50 13.61
CA ASP A 114 -0.60 -1.88 12.87
C ASP A 114 -1.17 -0.75 12.00
N THR A 115 -0.48 0.39 11.94
CA THR A 115 -0.86 1.56 11.13
C THR A 115 0.11 1.78 9.98
N ALA A 116 -0.39 2.09 8.79
CA ALA A 116 0.38 2.57 7.66
C ALA A 116 -0.16 3.93 7.21
N VAL A 117 0.74 4.89 7.01
CA VAL A 117 0.38 6.22 6.51
C VAL A 117 0.96 6.38 5.10
N ILE A 118 0.13 6.83 4.16
CA ILE A 118 0.50 7.00 2.76
C ILE A 118 0.28 8.47 2.40
N VAL A 119 1.33 9.16 1.96
CA VAL A 119 1.30 10.59 1.68
C VAL A 119 1.91 10.86 0.30
N PRO A 120 1.09 11.14 -0.73
CA PRO A 120 1.61 11.58 -2.03
C PRO A 120 2.08 13.03 -1.96
N LEU A 121 3.37 13.30 -2.16
CA LEU A 121 3.88 14.67 -2.27
C LEU A 121 3.50 15.31 -3.60
N GLN A 122 3.46 14.49 -4.64
CA GLN A 122 3.02 14.88 -5.98
C GLN A 122 1.83 13.99 -6.38
N PRO A 123 0.60 14.41 -6.02
CA PRO A 123 -0.62 13.65 -6.30
C PRO A 123 -0.71 13.12 -7.74
N GLY A 124 -0.96 11.83 -7.87
CA GLY A 124 -1.14 11.15 -9.16
C GLY A 124 0.16 10.80 -9.89
N ARG A 125 1.34 11.18 -9.37
CA ARG A 125 2.62 10.86 -10.01
C ARG A 125 3.05 9.41 -9.78
N LYS A 126 2.79 8.84 -8.60
CA LYS A 126 3.29 7.52 -8.19
C LYS A 126 2.19 6.64 -7.57
N HIS A 127 2.38 5.33 -7.66
CA HIS A 127 1.55 4.35 -6.98
C HIS A 127 2.20 3.98 -5.64
N LEU A 128 1.72 4.54 -4.54
CA LEU A 128 2.36 4.39 -3.22
C LEU A 128 1.86 3.18 -2.42
N LEU A 129 0.55 2.93 -2.47
CA LEU A 129 -0.06 1.83 -1.72
C LEU A 129 0.57 0.45 -2.00
N PRO A 130 1.02 0.11 -3.23
CA PRO A 130 1.76 -1.14 -3.46
C PRO A 130 2.95 -1.34 -2.51
N ASP A 131 3.67 -0.28 -2.19
CA ASP A 131 4.91 -0.35 -1.43
C ASP A 131 4.72 0.00 0.06
N ALA A 132 3.49 0.32 0.46
CA ALA A 132 3.17 0.70 1.82
C ALA A 132 3.40 -0.44 2.82
N ARG A 133 3.96 -0.08 3.97
CA ARG A 133 4.30 -1.01 5.05
C ARG A 133 3.71 -0.55 6.37
N TRP A 134 3.36 -1.53 7.19
CA TRP A 134 2.89 -1.32 8.55
C TRP A 134 3.98 -0.71 9.43
N GLY A 135 3.61 0.15 10.37
CA GLY A 135 4.52 0.90 11.23
C GLY A 135 5.27 2.03 10.53
N GLN A 136 4.89 2.39 9.30
CA GLN A 136 5.68 3.31 8.49
C GLN A 136 4.85 4.36 7.75
N VAL A 137 5.53 5.43 7.35
CA VAL A 137 5.02 6.48 6.45
C VAL A 137 5.61 6.25 5.06
N THR A 138 4.76 6.09 4.06
CA THR A 138 5.14 5.90 2.66
C THR A 138 4.94 7.20 1.91
N ILE A 139 6.02 7.72 1.35
CA ILE A 139 6.09 9.01 0.66
C ILE A 139 6.84 8.79 -0.65
N ASP A 140 6.15 8.98 -1.77
CA ASP A 140 6.72 8.80 -3.10
C ASP A 140 7.50 7.48 -3.27
N ASP A 141 8.82 7.51 -3.32
CA ASP A 141 9.75 6.39 -3.51
C ASP A 141 10.44 5.95 -2.22
N THR A 142 9.93 6.35 -1.06
CA THR A 142 10.56 6.06 0.23
C THR A 142 9.52 5.66 1.27
N THR A 143 9.93 4.73 2.12
CA THR A 143 9.19 4.34 3.31
C THR A 143 10.04 4.64 4.53
N LEU A 144 9.49 5.41 5.47
CA LEU A 144 10.19 5.93 6.63
C LEU A 144 9.60 5.35 7.91
N THR A 145 10.48 4.92 8.82
CA THR A 145 10.11 4.76 10.23
C THR A 145 9.98 6.15 10.83
N TRP A 146 8.79 6.50 11.27
CA TRP A 146 8.49 7.85 11.74
C TRP A 146 8.61 7.94 13.26
N THR A 147 9.51 8.80 13.73
CA THR A 147 9.60 9.21 15.13
C THR A 147 9.38 10.71 15.22
N PRO A 148 8.56 11.19 16.18
CA PRO A 148 8.29 12.62 16.36
C PRO A 148 9.49 13.40 16.94
N GLU A 149 10.61 12.76 17.22
CA GLU A 149 11.83 13.33 17.83
C GLU A 149 12.46 14.47 17.01
N LEU A 150 12.07 14.64 15.74
CA LEU A 150 12.44 15.80 14.94
C LEU A 150 11.79 17.11 15.42
N LEU A 151 10.64 17.07 16.09
CA LEU A 151 9.98 18.28 16.61
C LEU A 151 10.66 18.82 17.88
N SER A 152 11.18 17.96 18.75
CA SER A 152 11.86 18.38 19.99
C SER A 152 13.25 19.00 19.71
N TRP A 153 13.95 18.55 18.66
CA TRP A 153 15.22 19.16 18.23
C TRP A 153 15.03 20.54 17.59
N TRP A 154 13.97 20.76 16.80
CA TRP A 154 13.66 22.08 16.24
C TRP A 154 13.17 23.08 17.29
N ALA A 155 12.41 22.62 18.28
CA ALA A 155 11.93 23.46 19.38
C ALA A 155 13.05 23.89 20.33
N SER A 156 14.09 23.07 20.52
CA SER A 156 15.24 23.41 21.37
C SER A 156 16.27 24.34 20.70
N GLN A 157 16.22 24.51 19.38
CA GLN A 157 17.09 25.41 18.61
C GLN A 157 16.55 26.85 18.50
N GLN A 158 15.33 27.12 18.98
CA GLN A 158 14.70 28.45 18.97
C GLN A 158 14.56 29.08 20.35
N GLY A 159 15.13 28.44 21.39
CA GLY A 159 15.15 28.92 22.78
C GLY A 159 16.50 29.48 23.19
#